data_AF-U2TEX4-F1
#
_entry.id   AF-U2TEX4-F1
#
_cell.length_a   1.000
_cell.length_b   1.000
_cell.length_c   1.000
_cell.angle_alpha   90.00
_cell.angle_beta   90.00
_cell.angle_gamma   90.00
#
_symmetry.space_group_name_H-M   'P 1'
#
loop_
_entity.id
_entity.type
_entity.pdbx_description
1 polymer ?
#
loop_
_entity_poly.entity_id
_entity_poly.type
_entity_poly.pdbx_seq_one_letter_code
_entity_poly.pdbx_strand_id
1 'polypeptide(L)'
;MSGPKISVYDLSGPARRVFVGLMQCEQQGLLYGEQIKQLLAGCSGMDRELDQSLAVLTVLQRKYGGQEEAIREIQSIRQSMDHERKRIQSEFNRNIPHVFHKYVISEEALDKKKRELEKLAAIRDKAQALKEKLDKAVGAGKEAGKNERKKTQQVIADYLNDGDGEMPEGPDGRDLSMRASGIAEDISSVLSFDMFDASEEDHSFEDRKEAIRNELAELLKRNLSEELVYEVRNAISNLESIARAEQLDTFDSITVKKIFRDLESYRLECKRKKDEFQEALLRYRMLCDMAGRVEDRESIFSDKNILDKAIAELEKIVVKQKEQAYIADCVDEVMHDMGYDLIGYRQVRKKSGKQFKNELYRFGEETAINITYSPEGQISMELGGIAREDRIPTAEETDVLTQDMESFCGEFAEFEKRMREKGVIVGNRIALMPPTTDYAAIINVSDYEMGSGKQVTEMNVTQKRKKGTGAKQVFRRGE
;
A
#
# COMPACT_ATOMS: atom_id res chain seq x y z
N MET A 1 24.80 14.82 -40.26
CA MET A 1 23.37 14.93 -39.89
C MET A 1 23.18 15.66 -38.55
N SER A 2 23.37 16.99 -38.46
CA SER A 2 23.63 17.67 -37.17
C SER A 2 22.73 18.82 -36.68
N GLY A 3 21.56 19.09 -37.23
CA GLY A 3 20.55 19.94 -36.60
C GLY A 3 19.89 19.24 -35.38
N PRO A 4 18.74 19.73 -34.86
CA PRO A 4 18.06 19.11 -33.72
C PRO A 4 17.80 17.62 -33.93
N LYS A 5 18.13 16.80 -32.92
CA LYS A 5 17.84 15.36 -32.89
C LYS A 5 16.71 15.14 -31.90
N ILE A 6 15.54 14.80 -32.42
CA ILE A 6 14.33 14.66 -31.65
C ILE A 6 13.78 13.25 -31.82
N SER A 7 13.77 12.49 -30.73
CA SER A 7 13.23 11.13 -30.73
C SER A 7 12.42 10.88 -29.46
N VAL A 8 11.41 10.04 -29.59
CA VAL A 8 10.73 9.41 -28.46
C VAL A 8 11.45 8.11 -28.19
N TYR A 9 11.95 7.96 -26.97
CA TYR A 9 12.64 6.76 -26.53
C TYR A 9 11.70 5.91 -25.69
N ASP A 10 11.78 4.60 -25.90
CA ASP A 10 10.97 3.60 -25.22
C ASP A 10 11.85 2.42 -24.81
N LEU A 11 11.38 1.60 -23.88
CA LEU A 11 12.03 0.33 -23.57
C LEU A 11 11.78 -0.72 -24.65
N SER A 12 12.83 -1.47 -24.99
CA SER A 12 12.70 -2.68 -25.81
C SER A 12 11.74 -3.69 -25.18
N GLY A 13 11.10 -4.54 -25.98
CA GLY A 13 10.13 -5.52 -25.47
C GLY A 13 10.64 -6.35 -24.27
N PRO A 14 11.84 -6.95 -24.33
CA PRO A 14 12.44 -7.65 -23.19
C PRO A 14 12.70 -6.75 -21.99
N ALA A 15 13.33 -5.59 -22.20
CA ALA A 15 13.64 -4.64 -21.12
C ALA A 15 12.36 -4.15 -20.42
N ARG A 16 11.31 -3.88 -21.19
CA ARG A 16 10.00 -3.45 -20.69
C ARG A 16 9.34 -4.51 -19.83
N ARG A 17 9.44 -5.80 -20.20
CA ARG A 17 8.92 -6.90 -19.36
C ARG A 17 9.61 -6.94 -18.01
N VAL A 18 10.95 -6.87 -18.00
CA VAL A 18 11.74 -6.87 -16.76
C VAL A 18 11.41 -5.64 -15.92
N PHE A 19 11.36 -4.46 -16.54
CA PHE A 19 11.02 -3.20 -15.87
C PHE A 19 9.62 -3.22 -15.24
N VAL A 20 8.61 -3.65 -15.98
CA VAL A 20 7.24 -3.79 -15.44
C VAL A 20 7.19 -4.83 -14.32
N GLY A 21 7.92 -5.95 -14.45
CA GLY A 21 8.03 -6.94 -13.38
C GLY A 21 8.68 -6.38 -12.11
N LEU A 22 9.72 -5.57 -12.23
CA LEU A 22 10.37 -4.89 -11.11
C LEU A 22 9.41 -3.92 -10.41
N MET A 23 8.68 -3.11 -11.20
CA MET A 23 7.64 -2.19 -10.71
C MET A 23 6.52 -2.93 -9.99
N GLN A 24 6.04 -4.05 -10.53
CA GLN A 24 5.01 -4.86 -9.90
C GLN A 24 5.49 -5.45 -8.58
N CYS A 25 6.73 -5.95 -8.52
CA CYS A 25 7.33 -6.45 -7.27
C CYS A 25 7.47 -5.34 -6.22
N GLU A 26 7.87 -4.13 -6.64
CA GLU A 26 7.95 -2.96 -5.75
C GLU A 26 6.57 -2.59 -5.19
N GLN A 27 5.57 -2.42 -6.06
CA GLN A 27 4.21 -2.08 -5.67
C GLN A 27 3.62 -3.11 -4.71
N GLN A 28 3.76 -4.40 -5.03
CA GLN A 28 3.27 -5.49 -4.19
C GLN A 28 4.03 -5.56 -2.86
N GLY A 29 5.35 -5.33 -2.87
CA GLY A 29 6.17 -5.31 -1.68
C GLY A 29 5.77 -4.21 -0.71
N LEU A 30 5.55 -2.99 -1.22
CA LEU A 30 5.05 -1.88 -0.42
C LEU A 30 3.65 -2.19 0.15
N LEU A 31 2.79 -2.89 -0.60
CA LEU A 31 1.43 -3.25 -0.16
C LEU A 31 1.49 -4.24 0.99
N TYR A 32 2.31 -5.29 0.85
CA TYR A 32 2.56 -6.23 1.93
C TYR A 32 3.15 -5.53 3.16
N GLY A 33 4.03 -4.54 2.96
CA GLY A 33 4.56 -3.73 4.05
C GLY A 33 3.47 -3.02 4.86
N GLU A 34 2.54 -2.35 4.19
CA GLU A 34 1.41 -1.69 4.86
C GLU A 34 0.43 -2.68 5.49
N GLN A 35 0.14 -3.79 4.83
CA GLN A 35 -0.68 -4.87 5.40
C GLN A 35 -0.06 -5.43 6.68
N ILE A 36 1.24 -5.72 6.69
CA ILE A 36 1.96 -6.19 7.88
C ILE A 36 1.85 -5.17 9.01
N LYS A 37 2.05 -3.87 8.73
CA LYS A 37 1.90 -2.81 9.75
C LYS A 37 0.50 -2.79 10.35
N GLN A 38 -0.55 -2.90 9.52
CA GLN A 38 -1.93 -2.93 10.00
C GLN A 38 -2.24 -4.17 10.82
N LEU A 39 -1.75 -5.35 10.40
CA LEU A 39 -1.92 -6.60 11.15
C LEU A 39 -1.25 -6.52 12.51
N LEU A 40 0.00 -6.03 12.58
CA LEU A 40 0.74 -5.87 13.83
C LEU A 40 0.11 -4.81 14.73
N ALA A 41 -0.42 -3.72 14.17
CA ALA A 41 -1.16 -2.71 14.93
C ALA A 41 -2.44 -3.31 15.53
N GLY A 42 -3.21 -4.06 14.73
CA GLY A 42 -4.43 -4.77 15.15
C GLY A 42 -4.18 -5.77 16.29
N CYS A 43 -3.04 -6.47 16.26
CA CYS A 43 -2.64 -7.36 17.36
C CYS A 43 -2.53 -6.62 18.70
N SER A 44 -1.97 -5.40 18.71
CA SER A 44 -1.90 -4.56 19.92
C SER A 44 -3.26 -4.22 20.52
N GLY A 45 -4.29 -4.07 19.67
CA GLY A 45 -5.65 -3.78 20.12
C GLY A 45 -6.25 -4.96 20.88
N MET A 46 -6.02 -6.17 20.38
CA MET A 46 -6.50 -7.40 21.00
C MET A 46 -5.75 -7.75 22.29
N ASP A 47 -4.47 -7.35 22.44
CA ASP A 47 -3.76 -7.45 23.73
C ASP A 47 -4.55 -6.75 24.85
N ARG A 48 -5.17 -5.59 24.56
CA ARG A 48 -6.01 -4.87 25.52
C ARG A 48 -7.30 -5.63 25.86
N GLU A 49 -7.90 -6.32 24.90
CA GLU A 49 -9.09 -7.13 25.15
C GLU A 49 -8.76 -8.35 26.02
N LEU A 50 -7.61 -9.00 25.79
CA LEU A 50 -7.11 -10.06 26.68
C LEU A 50 -6.80 -9.54 28.08
N ASP A 51 -6.23 -8.34 28.20
CA ASP A 51 -6.00 -7.69 29.50
C ASP A 51 -7.31 -7.45 30.26
N GLN A 52 -8.38 -7.04 29.57
CA GLN A 52 -9.70 -6.91 30.16
C GLN A 52 -10.28 -8.25 30.60
N SER A 53 -10.18 -9.29 29.77
CA SER A 53 -10.62 -10.65 30.14
C SER A 53 -9.85 -11.19 31.35
N LEU A 54 -8.53 -11.00 31.39
CA LEU A 54 -7.70 -11.36 32.53
C LEU A 54 -8.10 -10.61 33.81
N ALA A 55 -8.38 -9.30 33.71
CA ALA A 55 -8.81 -8.49 34.84
C ALA A 55 -10.14 -9.01 35.42
N VAL A 56 -11.13 -9.31 34.57
CA VAL A 56 -12.42 -9.88 34.97
C VAL A 56 -12.24 -11.24 35.65
N LEU A 57 -11.48 -12.15 35.03
CA LEU A 57 -11.25 -13.48 35.59
C LEU A 57 -10.49 -13.43 36.92
N THR A 58 -9.54 -12.50 37.07
CA THR A 58 -8.80 -12.30 38.33
C THR A 58 -9.71 -11.83 39.46
N VAL A 59 -10.67 -10.94 39.17
CA VAL A 59 -11.69 -10.51 40.15
C VAL A 59 -12.57 -11.70 40.55
N LEU A 60 -13.01 -12.51 39.58
CA LEU A 60 -13.81 -13.70 39.84
C LEU A 60 -13.03 -14.74 40.68
N GLN A 61 -11.74 -14.96 40.36
CA GLN A 61 -10.87 -15.86 41.12
C GLN A 61 -10.77 -15.45 42.60
N ARG A 62 -10.55 -14.16 42.88
CA ARG A 62 -10.43 -13.65 44.25
C ARG A 62 -11.71 -13.79 45.06
N LYS A 63 -12.88 -13.70 44.42
CA LYS A 63 -14.18 -13.73 45.10
C LYS A 63 -14.75 -15.16 45.24
N TYR A 64 -14.53 -16.05 44.28
CA TYR A 64 -15.21 -17.36 44.19
C TYR A 64 -14.27 -18.57 44.02
N GLY A 65 -12.98 -18.37 43.79
CA GLY A 65 -12.04 -19.46 43.48
C GLY A 65 -12.25 -20.08 42.09
N GLY A 66 -11.46 -21.10 41.74
CA GLY A 66 -11.66 -21.95 40.55
C GLY A 66 -11.14 -21.43 39.19
N GLN A 67 -10.81 -20.14 39.05
CA GLN A 67 -10.40 -19.55 37.75
C GLN A 67 -8.90 -19.67 37.44
N GLU A 68 -8.14 -20.43 38.24
CA GLU A 68 -6.67 -20.51 38.13
C GLU A 68 -6.19 -21.04 36.79
N GLU A 69 -6.87 -22.05 36.26
CA GLU A 69 -6.48 -22.72 35.01
C GLU A 69 -6.74 -21.80 33.81
N ALA A 70 -7.92 -21.19 33.72
CA ALA A 70 -8.26 -20.23 32.66
C ALA A 70 -7.34 -18.99 32.67
N ILE A 71 -6.97 -18.49 33.86
CA ILE A 71 -6.03 -17.37 33.98
C ILE A 71 -4.63 -17.79 33.50
N ARG A 72 -4.14 -18.98 33.89
CA ARG A 72 -2.84 -19.49 33.43
C ARG A 72 -2.81 -19.71 31.93
N GLU A 73 -3.87 -20.26 31.34
CA GLU A 73 -3.97 -20.47 29.90
C GLU A 73 -3.92 -19.15 29.12
N ILE A 74 -4.71 -18.15 29.51
CA ILE A 74 -4.71 -16.85 28.84
C ILE A 74 -3.36 -16.13 29.01
N GLN A 75 -2.73 -16.22 30.19
CA GLN A 75 -1.40 -15.66 30.43
C GLN A 75 -0.32 -16.34 29.58
N SER A 76 -0.36 -17.67 29.44
CA SER A 76 0.54 -18.44 28.58
C SER A 76 0.39 -18.04 27.12
N ILE A 77 -0.86 -17.98 26.63
CA ILE A 77 -1.19 -17.57 25.26
C ILE A 77 -0.66 -16.15 25.00
N ARG A 78 -0.88 -15.21 25.92
CA ARG A 78 -0.35 -13.83 25.82
C ARG A 78 1.16 -13.80 25.67
N GLN A 79 1.91 -14.47 26.56
CA GLN A 79 3.37 -14.46 26.51
C GLN A 79 3.91 -15.05 25.20
N SER A 80 3.30 -16.15 24.73
CA SER A 80 3.65 -16.77 23.45
C SER A 80 3.40 -15.81 22.28
N MET A 81 2.26 -15.12 22.27
CA MET A 81 1.90 -14.19 21.19
C MET A 81 2.76 -12.92 21.20
N ASP A 82 3.10 -12.38 22.36
CA ASP A 82 4.03 -11.25 22.48
C ASP A 82 5.41 -11.60 21.91
N HIS A 83 5.89 -12.82 22.15
CA HIS A 83 7.15 -13.30 21.58
C HIS A 83 7.06 -13.47 20.06
N GLU A 84 6.00 -14.13 19.55
CA GLU A 84 5.75 -14.26 18.11
C GLU A 84 5.66 -12.90 17.43
N ARG A 85 4.94 -11.94 18.02
CA ARG A 85 4.79 -10.56 17.53
C ARG A 85 6.12 -9.83 17.44
N LYS A 86 6.93 -9.84 18.49
CA LYS A 86 8.27 -9.21 18.50
C LYS A 86 9.18 -9.83 17.44
N ARG A 87 9.10 -11.15 17.25
CA ARG A 87 9.85 -11.85 16.21
C ARG A 87 9.42 -11.41 14.82
N ILE A 88 8.11 -11.37 14.53
CA ILE A 88 7.57 -10.91 13.25
C ILE A 88 7.96 -9.45 12.99
N GLN A 89 7.86 -8.59 14.01
CA GLN A 89 8.28 -7.19 13.89
C GLN A 89 9.78 -7.06 13.58
N SER A 90 10.63 -7.87 14.22
CA SER A 90 12.07 -7.88 13.93
C SER A 90 12.37 -8.37 12.51
N GLU A 91 11.71 -9.45 12.07
CA GLU A 91 11.81 -9.96 10.70
C GLU A 91 11.34 -8.91 9.68
N PHE A 92 10.24 -8.22 9.95
CA PHE A 92 9.72 -7.13 9.11
C PHE A 92 10.68 -5.94 9.04
N ASN A 93 11.20 -5.49 10.18
CA ASN A 93 12.13 -4.35 10.25
C ASN A 93 13.40 -4.56 9.41
N ARG A 94 13.84 -5.81 9.23
CA ARG A 94 14.99 -6.17 8.38
C ARG A 94 14.67 -6.20 6.89
N ASN A 95 13.39 -6.28 6.53
CA ASN A 95 12.91 -6.45 5.15
C ASN A 95 11.96 -5.32 4.74
N ILE A 96 12.03 -4.14 5.39
CA ILE A 96 11.11 -3.03 5.10
C ILE A 96 11.19 -2.69 3.60
N PRO A 97 10.05 -2.68 2.88
CA PRO A 97 10.03 -2.30 1.48
C PRO A 97 10.27 -0.80 1.34
N HIS A 98 11.05 -0.41 0.34
CA HIS A 98 11.37 0.98 0.02
C HIS A 98 11.12 1.26 -1.45
N VAL A 99 10.76 2.51 -1.75
CA VAL A 99 10.64 3.00 -3.12
C VAL A 99 12.04 3.13 -3.72
N PHE A 100 12.26 2.49 -4.86
CA PHE A 100 13.47 2.54 -5.63
C PHE A 100 13.59 3.88 -6.34
N HIS A 101 14.79 4.44 -6.22
CA HIS A 101 15.17 5.68 -6.89
C HIS A 101 15.77 5.40 -8.27
N LYS A 102 16.38 4.22 -8.46
CA LYS A 102 17.02 3.82 -9.71
C LYS A 102 16.77 2.34 -10.01
N TYR A 103 16.42 2.07 -11.26
CA TYR A 103 16.16 0.71 -11.76
C TYR A 103 17.38 0.17 -12.50
N VAL A 104 17.70 -1.10 -12.26
CA VAL A 104 18.67 -1.85 -13.06
C VAL A 104 17.89 -2.93 -13.79
N ILE A 105 17.80 -2.82 -15.11
CA ILE A 105 17.07 -3.80 -15.93
C ILE A 105 17.97 -5.01 -16.18
N SER A 106 17.81 -6.02 -15.34
CA SER A 106 18.38 -7.36 -15.55
C SER A 106 17.46 -8.43 -14.97
N GLU A 107 17.50 -9.64 -15.52
CA GLU A 107 16.76 -10.78 -14.97
C GLU A 107 17.20 -11.11 -13.53
N GLU A 108 18.50 -10.97 -13.24
CA GLU A 108 19.05 -11.15 -11.88
C GLU A 108 18.45 -10.16 -10.87
N ALA A 109 18.30 -8.89 -11.25
CA ALA A 109 17.69 -7.88 -10.40
C ALA A 109 16.21 -8.19 -10.14
N LEU A 110 15.50 -8.65 -11.17
CA LEU A 110 14.10 -9.07 -11.07
C LEU A 110 13.94 -10.29 -10.15
N ASP A 111 14.79 -11.31 -10.29
CA ASP A 111 14.73 -12.51 -9.46
C ASP A 111 15.16 -12.26 -8.02
N LYS A 112 16.08 -11.32 -7.79
CA LYS A 112 16.35 -10.81 -6.44
C LYS A 112 15.09 -10.18 -5.84
N LYS A 113 14.37 -9.37 -6.62
CA LYS A 113 13.15 -8.70 -6.18
C LYS A 113 12.00 -9.65 -5.87
N LYS A 114 11.79 -10.67 -6.71
CA LYS A 114 10.82 -11.73 -6.44
C LYS A 114 11.11 -12.45 -5.12
N ARG A 115 12.37 -12.78 -4.84
CA ARG A 115 12.77 -13.40 -3.56
C ARG A 115 12.54 -12.50 -2.34
N GLU A 116 12.76 -11.20 -2.48
CA GLU A 116 12.42 -10.23 -1.42
C GLU A 116 10.90 -10.17 -1.20
N LEU A 117 10.11 -10.19 -2.27
CA LEU A 117 8.66 -10.23 -2.21
C LEU A 117 8.13 -11.50 -1.54
N GLU A 118 8.70 -12.67 -1.87
CA GLU A 118 8.35 -13.95 -1.23
C GLU A 118 8.60 -13.93 0.28
N LYS A 119 9.71 -13.33 0.72
CA LYS A 119 9.99 -13.14 2.15
C LYS A 119 8.94 -12.25 2.81
N LEU A 120 8.56 -11.15 2.17
CA LEU A 120 7.50 -10.26 2.66
C LEU A 120 6.14 -10.96 2.72
N ALA A 121 5.80 -11.75 1.71
CA ALA A 121 4.59 -12.57 1.71
C ALA A 121 4.59 -13.54 2.90
N ALA A 122 5.69 -14.24 3.14
CA ALA A 122 5.81 -15.14 4.29
C ALA A 122 5.68 -14.41 5.64
N ILE A 123 6.23 -13.19 5.77
CA ILE A 123 6.08 -12.38 7.00
C ILE A 123 4.61 -11.96 7.18
N ARG A 124 3.94 -11.54 6.10
CA ARG A 124 2.51 -11.19 6.11
C ARG A 124 1.66 -12.39 6.53
N ASP A 125 1.91 -13.56 5.96
CA ASP A 125 1.14 -14.77 6.26
C ASP A 125 1.33 -15.20 7.73
N LYS A 126 2.55 -15.06 8.27
CA LYS A 126 2.80 -15.23 9.72
C LYS A 126 2.03 -14.22 10.57
N ALA A 127 2.00 -12.94 10.16
CA ALA A 127 1.27 -11.90 10.88
C ALA A 127 -0.24 -12.14 10.86
N GLN A 128 -0.78 -12.59 9.74
CA GLN A 128 -2.17 -12.97 9.59
C GLN A 128 -2.53 -14.18 10.47
N ALA A 129 -1.70 -15.23 10.45
CA ALA A 129 -1.88 -16.39 11.30
C ALA A 129 -1.84 -16.02 12.81
N LEU A 130 -0.94 -15.12 13.21
CA LEU A 130 -0.90 -14.60 14.58
C LEU A 130 -2.20 -13.87 14.94
N LYS A 131 -2.69 -13.01 14.05
CA LYS A 131 -3.97 -12.30 14.25
C LYS A 131 -5.13 -13.28 14.43
N GLU A 132 -5.21 -14.32 13.62
CA GLU A 132 -6.27 -15.34 13.72
C GLU A 132 -6.19 -16.17 15.01
N LYS A 133 -4.98 -16.52 15.47
CA LYS A 133 -4.79 -17.15 16.79
C LYS A 133 -5.28 -16.24 17.91
N LEU A 134 -4.98 -14.95 17.80
CA LEU A 134 -5.34 -13.94 18.79
C LEU A 134 -6.87 -13.70 18.83
N ASP A 135 -7.52 -13.60 17.67
CA ASP A 135 -8.98 -13.53 17.54
C ASP A 135 -9.65 -14.73 18.22
N LYS A 136 -9.13 -15.96 18.01
CA LYS A 136 -9.64 -17.18 18.65
C LYS A 136 -9.46 -17.14 20.17
N ALA A 137 -8.29 -16.71 20.66
CA ALA A 137 -8.01 -16.62 22.08
C ALA A 137 -8.91 -15.58 22.79
N VAL A 138 -9.11 -14.42 22.17
CA VAL A 138 -10.04 -13.39 22.66
C VAL A 138 -11.47 -13.92 22.69
N GLY A 139 -11.90 -14.64 21.64
CA GLY A 139 -13.21 -15.28 21.60
C GLY A 139 -13.41 -16.29 22.74
N ALA A 140 -12.44 -17.19 22.95
CA ALA A 140 -12.47 -18.15 24.04
C ALA A 140 -12.50 -17.48 25.42
N GLY A 141 -11.71 -16.43 25.63
CA GLY A 141 -11.70 -15.66 26.88
C GLY A 141 -13.03 -14.97 27.17
N LYS A 142 -13.71 -14.43 26.15
CA LYS A 142 -15.05 -13.84 26.28
C LYS A 142 -16.10 -14.88 26.65
N GLU A 143 -16.10 -16.04 26.01
CA GLU A 143 -17.05 -17.11 26.30
C GLU A 143 -16.83 -17.74 27.68
N ALA A 144 -15.57 -17.94 28.09
CA ALA A 144 -15.24 -18.36 29.45
C ALA A 144 -15.81 -17.37 30.49
N GLY A 145 -15.59 -16.06 30.28
CA GLY A 145 -16.15 -15.02 31.15
C GLY A 145 -17.69 -15.02 31.21
N LYS A 146 -18.38 -15.28 30.10
CA LYS A 146 -19.86 -15.38 30.06
C LYS A 146 -20.36 -16.62 30.80
N ASN A 147 -19.77 -17.79 30.55
CA ASN A 147 -20.19 -19.04 31.16
C ASN A 147 -20.03 -18.99 32.69
N GLU A 148 -18.93 -18.42 33.17
CA GLU A 148 -18.69 -18.27 34.60
C GLU A 148 -19.63 -17.24 35.25
N ARG A 149 -19.96 -16.15 34.55
CA ARG A 149 -21.01 -15.20 35.00
C ARG A 149 -22.37 -15.89 35.11
N LYS A 150 -22.75 -16.70 34.13
CA LYS A 150 -24.01 -17.47 34.14
C LYS A 150 -24.04 -18.47 35.30
N LYS A 151 -22.96 -19.21 35.55
CA LYS A 151 -22.86 -20.11 36.72
C LYS A 151 -23.01 -19.34 38.03
N THR A 152 -22.37 -18.18 38.16
CA THR A 152 -22.47 -17.36 39.37
C THR A 152 -23.88 -16.82 39.57
N GLN A 153 -24.55 -16.39 38.49
CA GLN A 153 -25.96 -15.96 38.52
C GLN A 153 -26.89 -17.12 38.86
N GLN A 154 -26.63 -18.31 38.33
CA GLN A 154 -27.39 -19.52 38.62
C GLN A 154 -27.26 -19.90 40.09
N VAL A 155 -26.04 -19.93 40.65
CA VAL A 155 -25.83 -20.20 42.09
C VAL A 155 -26.53 -19.17 42.98
N ILE A 156 -26.58 -17.90 42.57
CA ILE A 156 -27.33 -16.87 43.29
C ILE A 156 -28.84 -17.10 43.17
N ALA A 157 -29.33 -17.46 41.98
CA ALA A 157 -30.76 -17.73 41.74
C ALA A 157 -31.25 -18.99 42.48
N ASP A 158 -30.47 -20.07 42.46
CA ASP A 158 -30.74 -21.31 43.17
C ASP A 158 -30.79 -21.04 44.69
N TYR A 159 -29.88 -20.22 45.23
CA TYR A 159 -29.88 -19.81 46.64
C TYR A 159 -31.09 -18.92 47.02
N LEU A 160 -31.55 -18.06 46.11
CA LEU A 160 -32.73 -17.21 46.35
C LEU A 160 -34.05 -18.00 46.23
N ASN A 161 -34.05 -19.12 45.50
CA ASN A 161 -35.21 -19.99 45.31
C ASN A 161 -35.33 -21.09 46.38
N ASP A 162 -34.20 -21.61 46.89
CA ASP A 162 -34.20 -22.57 48.01
C ASP A 162 -34.33 -21.82 49.34
N GLY A 163 -35.58 -21.61 49.77
CA GLY A 163 -35.94 -20.84 50.97
C GLY A 163 -35.45 -21.39 52.32
N ASP A 164 -34.70 -22.50 52.36
CA ASP A 164 -34.19 -23.11 53.60
C ASP A 164 -32.90 -23.92 53.32
N GLY A 165 -31.72 -23.40 53.65
CA GLY A 165 -30.47 -24.15 53.51
C GLY A 165 -29.32 -23.61 54.35
N GLU A 166 -28.77 -24.44 55.25
CA GLU A 166 -27.58 -24.13 56.05
C GLU A 166 -26.36 -23.78 55.18
N MET A 167 -25.62 -22.76 55.62
CA MET A 167 -24.40 -22.22 55.00
C MET A 167 -23.32 -23.30 54.77
N PRO A 168 -22.61 -23.32 53.62
CA PRO A 168 -21.29 -23.92 53.57
C PRO A 168 -20.34 -23.01 54.38
N GLU A 169 -19.76 -23.54 55.45
CA GLU A 169 -18.77 -22.84 56.27
C GLU A 169 -17.55 -22.41 55.44
N GLY A 170 -17.53 -21.13 55.03
CA GLY A 170 -16.36 -20.41 54.55
C GLY A 170 -15.97 -19.33 55.56
N PRO A 171 -14.67 -19.03 55.73
CA PRO A 171 -14.20 -18.16 56.81
C PRO A 171 -14.65 -16.72 56.57
N ASP A 172 -15.16 -16.10 57.63
CA ASP A 172 -15.75 -14.75 57.71
C ASP A 172 -17.16 -14.60 57.13
N GLY A 173 -18.14 -14.84 58.00
CA GLY A 173 -19.56 -14.53 57.82
C GLY A 173 -19.82 -13.04 57.60
N ARG A 174 -19.73 -12.61 56.34
CA ARG A 174 -20.26 -11.33 55.86
C ARG A 174 -21.26 -11.58 54.72
N ASP A 175 -22.41 -10.95 54.92
CA ASP A 175 -23.65 -11.01 54.14
C ASP A 175 -23.43 -11.02 52.60
N LEU A 176 -23.82 -12.13 51.96
CA LEU A 176 -23.66 -12.37 50.51
C LEU A 176 -24.50 -11.37 49.67
N SER A 177 -25.59 -10.85 50.23
CA SER A 177 -26.43 -9.80 49.63
C SER A 177 -25.64 -8.49 49.42
N MET A 178 -24.83 -8.10 50.41
CA MET A 178 -23.96 -6.92 50.34
C MET A 178 -22.79 -7.11 49.35
N ARG A 179 -22.36 -8.37 49.13
CA ARG A 179 -21.36 -8.71 48.10
C ARG A 179 -21.97 -8.67 46.70
N ALA A 180 -23.22 -9.12 46.50
CA ALA A 180 -23.90 -9.09 45.21
C ALA A 180 -24.18 -7.67 44.69
N SER A 181 -24.60 -6.75 45.57
CA SER A 181 -24.80 -5.33 45.22
C SER A 181 -23.47 -4.60 44.94
N GLY A 182 -22.44 -4.85 45.75
CA GLY A 182 -21.09 -4.34 45.47
C GLY A 182 -20.47 -4.91 44.18
N ILE A 183 -20.87 -6.11 43.75
CA ILE A 183 -20.47 -6.72 42.47
C ILE A 183 -21.14 -6.02 41.29
N ALA A 184 -22.43 -5.69 41.39
CA ALA A 184 -23.12 -4.93 40.35
C ALA A 184 -22.51 -3.52 40.20
N GLU A 185 -22.09 -2.87 41.29
CA GLU A 185 -21.35 -1.60 41.25
C GLU A 185 -19.93 -1.75 40.65
N ASP A 186 -19.14 -2.72 41.12
CA ASP A 186 -17.76 -2.96 40.64
C ASP A 186 -17.72 -3.43 39.16
N ILE A 187 -18.71 -4.21 38.71
CA ILE A 187 -18.81 -4.72 37.34
C ILE A 187 -19.53 -3.73 36.42
N SER A 188 -20.52 -2.96 36.90
CA SER A 188 -21.16 -1.90 36.11
C SER A 188 -20.21 -0.73 35.86
N SER A 189 -19.22 -0.51 36.73
CA SER A 189 -18.08 0.38 36.47
C SER A 189 -17.29 -0.01 35.21
N VAL A 190 -17.39 -1.25 34.73
CA VAL A 190 -16.59 -1.77 33.62
C VAL A 190 -17.40 -1.93 32.33
N LEU A 191 -18.74 -2.15 32.34
CA LEU A 191 -19.60 -2.19 31.15
C LEU A 191 -21.09 -1.88 31.45
N SER A 192 -21.79 -1.20 30.52
CA SER A 192 -23.21 -0.82 30.63
C SER A 192 -24.18 -2.01 30.50
N PHE A 193 -25.30 -1.92 31.20
CA PHE A 193 -26.20 -3.00 31.55
C PHE A 193 -27.61 -2.74 31.01
N ASP A 194 -28.27 -3.77 30.46
CA ASP A 194 -29.72 -3.84 30.29
C ASP A 194 -30.21 -5.14 30.93
N MET A 195 -31.24 -5.02 31.78
CA MET A 195 -31.81 -6.05 32.64
C MET A 195 -33.31 -6.15 32.34
N PHE A 196 -33.80 -7.34 32.02
CA PHE A 196 -35.21 -7.73 32.03
C PHE A 196 -35.25 -9.26 32.04
N ASP A 197 -36.26 -9.97 32.53
CA ASP A 197 -37.17 -9.87 33.68
C ASP A 197 -37.79 -11.29 33.77
N ALA A 198 -38.12 -11.76 34.97
CA ALA A 198 -38.49 -13.15 35.21
C ALA A 198 -40.01 -13.38 35.23
N SER A 199 -40.47 -14.47 34.62
CA SER A 199 -41.59 -15.31 35.09
C SER A 199 -41.76 -16.56 34.19
N GLU A 200 -41.79 -17.77 34.77
CA GLU A 200 -42.12 -19.02 34.08
C GLU A 200 -43.53 -19.53 34.45
N GLU A 201 -44.32 -19.89 33.44
CA GLU A 201 -45.37 -20.92 33.48
C GLU A 201 -45.09 -21.91 32.33
N ASP A 202 -45.40 -23.20 32.52
CA ASP A 202 -45.01 -24.33 31.65
C ASP A 202 -45.62 -24.23 30.22
N HIS A 203 -44.88 -23.59 29.31
CA HIS A 203 -45.24 -23.35 27.92
C HIS A 203 -44.17 -23.86 26.94
N SER A 204 -43.49 -24.98 27.23
CA SER A 204 -42.34 -25.49 26.45
C SER A 204 -42.47 -25.45 24.91
N PHE A 205 -43.66 -25.67 24.34
CA PHE A 205 -43.92 -25.57 22.89
C PHE A 205 -44.14 -24.13 22.40
N GLU A 206 -45.01 -23.35 23.05
CA GLU A 206 -45.29 -21.97 22.67
C GLU A 206 -44.12 -21.03 22.99
N ASP A 207 -43.39 -21.27 24.08
CA ASP A 207 -42.15 -20.58 24.43
C ASP A 207 -41.06 -20.82 23.38
N ARG A 208 -40.93 -22.06 22.89
CA ARG A 208 -39.99 -22.38 21.79
C ARG A 208 -40.40 -21.71 20.49
N LYS A 209 -41.69 -21.70 20.18
CA LYS A 209 -42.24 -21.06 18.98
C LYS A 209 -42.00 -19.55 19.03
N GLU A 210 -42.24 -18.94 20.18
CA GLU A 210 -42.02 -17.51 20.42
C GLU A 210 -40.52 -17.16 20.45
N ALA A 211 -39.66 -18.03 21.00
CA ALA A 211 -38.20 -17.87 20.94
C ALA A 211 -37.69 -17.86 19.49
N ILE A 212 -38.12 -18.82 18.66
CA ILE A 212 -37.76 -18.85 17.23
C ILE A 212 -38.31 -17.62 16.50
N ARG A 213 -39.53 -17.18 16.82
CA ARG A 213 -40.13 -15.96 16.25
C ARG A 213 -39.28 -14.73 16.59
N ASN A 214 -38.88 -14.59 17.84
CA ASN A 214 -38.06 -13.47 18.32
C ASN A 214 -36.67 -13.48 17.69
N GLU A 215 -36.02 -14.64 17.58
CA GLU A 215 -34.74 -14.78 16.89
C GLU A 215 -34.83 -14.33 15.42
N LEU A 216 -35.85 -14.79 14.69
CA LEU A 216 -36.06 -14.40 13.29
C LEU A 216 -36.44 -12.92 13.14
N ALA A 217 -37.24 -12.37 14.07
CA ALA A 217 -37.61 -10.95 14.06
C ALA A 217 -36.42 -10.03 14.35
N GLU A 218 -35.51 -10.44 15.22
CA GLU A 218 -34.24 -9.74 15.48
C GLU A 218 -33.33 -9.69 14.25
N LEU A 219 -33.38 -10.71 13.38
CA LEU A 219 -32.64 -10.69 12.11
C LEU A 219 -33.13 -9.58 11.17
N LEU A 220 -34.44 -9.31 11.14
CA LEU A 220 -35.04 -8.27 10.29
C LEU A 220 -34.66 -6.84 10.71
N LYS A 221 -34.17 -6.63 11.94
CA LYS A 221 -33.65 -5.34 12.40
C LYS A 221 -32.26 -5.02 11.84
N ARG A 222 -31.60 -6.00 11.20
CA ARG A 222 -30.24 -5.87 10.66
C ARG A 222 -30.25 -5.61 9.15
N ASN A 223 -29.17 -5.02 8.64
CA ASN A 223 -28.98 -4.88 7.20
C ASN A 223 -28.66 -6.25 6.58
N LEU A 224 -29.65 -6.82 5.87
CA LEU A 224 -29.60 -8.10 5.18
C LEU A 224 -29.84 -7.90 3.67
N SER A 225 -29.54 -8.93 2.86
CA SER A 225 -29.95 -8.93 1.45
C SER A 225 -31.47 -9.03 1.32
N GLU A 226 -32.03 -8.52 0.22
CA GLU A 226 -33.48 -8.60 -0.04
C GLU A 226 -33.98 -10.05 -0.06
N GLU A 227 -33.17 -10.97 -0.57
CA GLU A 227 -33.45 -12.41 -0.60
C GLU A 227 -33.54 -13.00 0.83
N LEU A 228 -32.59 -12.67 1.72
CA LEU A 228 -32.62 -13.15 3.11
C LEU A 228 -33.77 -12.51 3.89
N VAL A 229 -34.10 -11.25 3.64
CA VAL A 229 -35.28 -10.60 4.24
C VAL A 229 -36.56 -11.32 3.83
N TYR A 230 -36.67 -11.71 2.56
CA TYR A 230 -37.80 -12.49 2.06
C TYR A 230 -37.87 -13.88 2.69
N GLU A 231 -36.75 -14.60 2.76
CA GLU A 231 -36.69 -15.92 3.40
C GLU A 231 -37.07 -15.87 4.89
N VAL A 232 -36.58 -14.87 5.64
CA VAL A 232 -36.91 -14.68 7.06
C VAL A 232 -38.38 -14.35 7.25
N ARG A 233 -38.97 -13.48 6.42
CA ARG A 233 -40.41 -13.17 6.48
C ARG A 233 -41.27 -14.39 6.16
N ASN A 234 -40.88 -15.19 5.17
CA ASN A 234 -41.57 -16.42 4.82
C ASN A 234 -41.47 -17.45 5.95
N ALA A 235 -40.31 -17.55 6.61
CA ALA A 235 -40.14 -18.41 7.78
C ALA A 235 -41.03 -17.98 8.96
N ILE A 236 -41.12 -16.68 9.26
CA ILE A 236 -42.02 -16.18 10.32
C ILE A 236 -43.48 -16.50 10.00
N SER A 237 -43.92 -16.32 8.74
CA SER A 237 -45.29 -16.68 8.33
C SER A 237 -45.56 -18.18 8.42
N ASN A 238 -44.60 -19.02 8.02
CA ASN A 238 -44.73 -20.47 8.11
C ASN A 238 -44.73 -20.96 9.56
N LEU A 239 -43.97 -20.30 10.45
CA LEU A 239 -43.94 -20.59 11.88
C LEU A 239 -45.33 -20.46 12.51
N GLU A 240 -46.13 -19.47 12.11
CA GLU A 240 -47.50 -19.27 12.61
C GLU A 240 -48.40 -20.48 12.33
N SER A 241 -48.20 -21.17 11.21
CA SER A 241 -49.01 -22.31 10.78
C SER A 241 -48.67 -23.65 11.47
N ILE A 242 -47.61 -23.71 12.28
CA ILE A 242 -47.15 -24.94 12.94
C ILE A 242 -47.95 -25.19 14.23
N ALA A 243 -48.55 -26.38 14.32
CA ALA A 243 -49.44 -26.78 15.42
C ALA A 243 -48.94 -28.00 16.23
N ARG A 244 -47.82 -28.64 15.84
CA ARG A 244 -47.25 -29.82 16.52
C ARG A 244 -45.76 -29.65 16.79
N ALA A 245 -45.30 -30.15 17.94
CA ALA A 245 -43.88 -30.10 18.36
C ALA A 245 -42.92 -30.75 17.34
N GLU A 246 -43.27 -31.91 16.79
CA GLU A 246 -42.47 -32.62 15.79
C GLU A 246 -42.26 -31.81 14.49
N GLN A 247 -43.28 -31.02 14.11
CA GLN A 247 -43.22 -30.13 12.95
C GLN A 247 -42.35 -28.90 13.25
N LEU A 248 -42.36 -28.42 14.50
CA LEU A 248 -41.50 -27.35 14.96
C LEU A 248 -40.03 -27.76 14.98
N ASP A 249 -39.70 -28.95 15.47
CA ASP A 249 -38.31 -29.46 15.46
C ASP A 249 -37.78 -29.68 14.03
N THR A 250 -38.65 -30.14 13.13
CA THR A 250 -38.34 -30.29 11.70
C THR A 250 -38.15 -28.94 11.02
N PHE A 251 -39.03 -27.97 11.32
CA PHE A 251 -38.96 -26.60 10.80
C PHE A 251 -37.70 -25.88 11.31
N ASP A 252 -37.39 -26.01 12.59
CA ASP A 252 -36.17 -25.47 13.19
C ASP A 252 -34.93 -26.05 12.49
N SER A 253 -34.89 -27.38 12.34
CA SER A 253 -33.72 -28.06 11.79
C SER A 253 -33.50 -27.85 10.29
N ILE A 254 -34.56 -27.65 9.51
CA ILE A 254 -34.49 -27.52 8.05
C ILE A 254 -34.51 -26.05 7.61
N THR A 255 -35.47 -25.27 8.12
CA THR A 255 -35.73 -23.90 7.63
C THR A 255 -34.93 -22.89 8.44
N VAL A 256 -35.03 -22.92 9.77
CA VAL A 256 -34.37 -21.93 10.65
C VAL A 256 -32.85 -22.09 10.59
N LYS A 257 -32.32 -23.31 10.76
CA LYS A 257 -30.87 -23.58 10.62
C LYS A 257 -30.32 -23.27 9.22
N LYS A 258 -31.10 -23.48 8.14
CA LYS A 258 -30.70 -23.05 6.79
C LYS A 258 -30.53 -21.53 6.72
N ILE A 259 -31.52 -20.78 7.20
CA ILE A 259 -31.47 -19.30 7.20
C ILE A 259 -30.25 -18.80 7.97
N PHE A 260 -29.94 -19.38 9.14
CA PHE A 260 -28.75 -19.01 9.90
C PHE A 260 -27.44 -19.32 9.17
N ARG A 261 -27.35 -20.46 8.47
CA ARG A 261 -26.19 -20.81 7.64
C ARG A 261 -26.03 -19.87 6.44
N ASP A 262 -27.12 -19.52 5.78
CA ASP A 262 -27.11 -18.62 4.62
C ASP A 262 -26.76 -17.19 5.06
N LEU A 263 -27.21 -16.78 6.24
CA LEU A 263 -26.86 -15.51 6.88
C LEU A 263 -25.39 -15.45 7.32
N GLU A 264 -24.84 -16.55 7.85
CA GLU A 264 -23.40 -16.65 8.13
C GLU A 264 -22.57 -16.54 6.84
N SER A 265 -23.03 -17.21 5.78
CA SER A 265 -22.41 -17.14 4.44
C SER A 265 -22.43 -15.71 3.89
N TYR A 266 -23.58 -15.02 3.99
CA TYR A 266 -23.71 -13.62 3.59
C TYR A 266 -22.79 -12.69 4.39
N ARG A 267 -22.71 -12.87 5.72
CA ARG A 267 -21.80 -12.10 6.58
C ARG A 267 -20.34 -12.30 6.18
N LEU A 268 -19.95 -13.53 5.89
CA LEU A 268 -18.60 -13.84 5.43
C LEU A 268 -18.31 -13.16 4.09
N GLU A 269 -19.28 -13.16 3.17
CA GLU A 269 -19.15 -12.48 1.89
C GLU A 269 -19.05 -10.96 2.03
N CYS A 270 -19.89 -10.33 2.86
CA CYS A 270 -19.82 -8.90 3.17
C CYS A 270 -18.47 -8.52 3.79
N LYS A 271 -17.96 -9.34 4.72
CA LYS A 271 -16.64 -9.15 5.31
C LYS A 271 -15.56 -9.23 4.24
N ARG A 272 -15.58 -10.26 3.39
CA ARG A 272 -14.64 -10.42 2.26
C ARG A 272 -14.66 -9.21 1.33
N LYS A 273 -15.85 -8.75 0.90
CA LYS A 273 -16.00 -7.57 0.03
C LYS A 273 -15.44 -6.30 0.68
N LYS A 274 -15.68 -6.12 1.98
CA LYS A 274 -15.13 -5.01 2.74
C LYS A 274 -13.60 -5.07 2.81
N ASP A 275 -13.05 -6.24 3.11
CA ASP A 275 -11.60 -6.44 3.22
C ASP A 275 -10.90 -6.19 1.86
N GLU A 276 -11.47 -6.72 0.77
CA GLU A 276 -10.98 -6.45 -0.60
C GLU A 276 -11.02 -4.97 -0.96
N PHE A 277 -12.08 -4.26 -0.58
CA PHE A 277 -12.20 -2.83 -0.82
C PHE A 277 -11.16 -2.03 -0.03
N GLN A 278 -10.91 -2.41 1.23
CA GLN A 278 -9.85 -1.78 2.04
C GLN A 278 -8.46 -2.04 1.48
N GLU A 279 -8.19 -3.25 0.99
CA GLU A 279 -6.93 -3.57 0.31
C GLU A 279 -6.74 -2.74 -0.97
N ALA A 280 -7.78 -2.62 -1.79
CA ALA A 280 -7.77 -1.76 -2.97
C ALA A 280 -7.51 -0.29 -2.61
N LEU A 281 -8.12 0.22 -1.54
CA LEU A 281 -7.86 1.59 -1.06
C LEU A 281 -6.40 1.79 -0.63
N LEU A 282 -5.79 0.80 0.02
CA LEU A 282 -4.37 0.87 0.37
C LEU A 282 -3.50 0.93 -0.87
N ARG A 283 -3.75 0.06 -1.85
CA ARG A 283 -3.06 0.08 -3.14
C ARG A 283 -3.19 1.43 -3.83
N TYR A 284 -4.39 2.00 -3.87
CA TYR A 284 -4.64 3.33 -4.42
C TYR A 284 -3.80 4.41 -3.74
N ARG A 285 -3.84 4.48 -2.40
CA ARG A 285 -3.08 5.47 -1.62
C ARG A 285 -1.58 5.37 -1.87
N MET A 286 -1.04 4.17 -1.95
CA MET A 286 0.37 3.97 -2.25
C MET A 286 0.74 4.39 -3.67
N LEU A 287 -0.13 4.13 -4.65
CA LEU A 287 0.08 4.60 -6.02
C LEU A 287 0.05 6.12 -6.11
N CYS A 288 -0.82 6.78 -5.34
CA CYS A 288 -0.78 8.25 -5.18
C CYS A 288 0.58 8.72 -4.64
N ASP A 289 1.09 8.07 -3.59
CA ASP A 289 2.39 8.38 -2.99
C ASP A 289 3.54 8.19 -4.03
N MET A 290 3.50 7.10 -4.81
CA MET A 290 4.47 6.84 -5.88
C MET A 290 4.39 7.84 -7.05
N ALA A 291 3.17 8.31 -7.38
CA ALA A 291 2.93 9.28 -8.43
C ALA A 291 3.20 10.74 -8.02
N GLY A 292 3.50 10.97 -6.73
CA GLY A 292 3.64 12.31 -6.15
C GLY A 292 2.31 13.07 -6.03
N ARG A 293 1.17 12.37 -6.04
CA ARG A 293 -0.19 12.94 -5.97
C ARG A 293 -0.77 12.80 -4.57
N VAL A 294 -0.11 13.40 -3.59
CA VAL A 294 -0.48 13.27 -2.17
C VAL A 294 -1.89 13.84 -1.90
N GLU A 295 -2.32 14.84 -2.65
CA GLU A 295 -3.66 15.44 -2.56
C GLU A 295 -4.78 14.46 -2.92
N ASP A 296 -4.53 13.53 -3.85
CA ASP A 296 -5.53 12.56 -4.33
C ASP A 296 -5.73 11.39 -3.35
N ARG A 297 -4.88 11.27 -2.32
CA ARG A 297 -4.80 10.12 -1.40
C ARG A 297 -6.06 9.91 -0.56
N GLU A 298 -6.77 10.99 -0.24
CA GLU A 298 -8.00 10.95 0.57
C GLU A 298 -9.29 10.92 -0.27
N SER A 299 -9.17 10.62 -1.56
CA SER A 299 -10.33 10.48 -2.44
C SER A 299 -11.33 9.44 -1.91
N ILE A 300 -12.62 9.78 -2.00
CA ILE A 300 -13.72 8.94 -1.56
C ILE A 300 -14.30 8.18 -2.77
N PHE A 301 -14.47 6.87 -2.62
CA PHE A 301 -14.96 6.00 -3.67
C PHE A 301 -16.29 5.38 -3.26
N SER A 302 -17.29 5.47 -4.15
CA SER A 302 -18.65 4.95 -3.93
C SER A 302 -18.70 3.43 -3.96
N ASP A 303 -17.92 2.82 -4.85
CA ASP A 303 -17.86 1.38 -5.05
C ASP A 303 -16.46 0.93 -5.52
N LYS A 304 -16.24 -0.38 -5.50
CA LYS A 304 -14.97 -1.01 -5.89
C LYS A 304 -14.63 -0.81 -7.38
N ASN A 305 -15.62 -0.78 -8.27
CA ASN A 305 -15.38 -0.66 -9.70
C ASN A 305 -14.79 0.72 -10.07
N ILE A 306 -15.27 1.78 -9.42
CA ILE A 306 -14.72 3.13 -9.59
C ILE A 306 -13.27 3.17 -9.07
N LEU A 307 -13.03 2.58 -7.90
CA LEU A 307 -11.70 2.47 -7.31
C LEU A 307 -10.72 1.69 -8.20
N ASP A 308 -11.13 0.55 -8.74
CA ASP A 308 -10.30 -0.28 -9.62
C ASP A 308 -9.92 0.45 -10.91
N LYS A 309 -10.83 1.26 -11.47
CA LYS A 309 -10.52 2.13 -12.62
C LYS A 309 -9.49 3.20 -12.26
N ALA A 310 -9.65 3.86 -11.12
CA ALA A 310 -8.71 4.88 -10.64
C ALA A 310 -7.31 4.28 -10.39
N ILE A 311 -7.25 3.07 -9.80
CA ILE A 311 -6.00 2.31 -9.64
C ILE A 311 -5.35 2.03 -10.99
N ALA A 312 -6.11 1.52 -11.97
CA ALA A 312 -5.57 1.20 -13.30
C ALA A 312 -5.03 2.44 -14.05
N GLU A 313 -5.66 3.60 -13.86
CA GLU A 313 -5.17 4.87 -14.41
C GLU A 313 -3.87 5.33 -13.72
N LEU A 314 -3.84 5.30 -12.38
CA LEU A 314 -2.64 5.65 -11.61
C LEU A 314 -1.46 4.72 -11.92
N GLU A 315 -1.70 3.41 -12.08
CA GLU A 315 -0.66 2.45 -12.44
C GLU A 315 -0.01 2.80 -13.78
N LYS A 316 -0.80 3.17 -14.78
CA LYS A 316 -0.27 3.62 -16.08
C LYS A 316 0.59 4.87 -15.92
N ILE A 317 0.16 5.82 -15.09
CA ILE A 317 0.90 7.05 -14.82
C ILE A 317 2.23 6.73 -14.14
N VAL A 318 2.22 5.94 -13.07
CA VAL A 318 3.42 5.57 -12.29
C VAL A 318 4.41 4.81 -13.17
N VAL A 319 3.95 3.82 -13.94
CA VAL A 319 4.81 3.07 -14.86
C VAL A 319 5.47 4.01 -15.87
N LYS A 320 4.69 4.90 -16.49
CA LYS A 320 5.23 5.86 -17.46
C LYS A 320 6.24 6.82 -16.81
N GLN A 321 5.94 7.38 -15.64
CA GLN A 321 6.86 8.27 -14.93
C GLN A 321 8.19 7.59 -14.59
N LYS A 322 8.13 6.36 -14.07
CA LYS A 322 9.33 5.59 -13.71
C LYS A 322 10.11 5.13 -14.94
N GLU A 323 9.43 4.79 -16.04
CA GLU A 323 10.08 4.45 -17.31
C GLU A 323 10.85 5.66 -17.85
N GLN A 324 10.24 6.85 -17.83
CA GLN A 324 10.91 8.08 -18.25
C GLN A 324 12.08 8.48 -17.34
N ALA A 325 11.97 8.24 -16.02
CA ALA A 325 13.08 8.43 -15.10
C ALA A 325 14.25 7.47 -15.42
N TYR A 326 13.97 6.20 -15.70
CA TYR A 326 14.99 5.23 -16.10
C TYR A 326 15.67 5.61 -17.42
N ILE A 327 14.90 6.07 -18.41
CA ILE A 327 15.46 6.52 -19.70
C ILE A 327 16.38 7.73 -19.46
N ALA A 328 15.95 8.71 -18.65
CA ALA A 328 16.80 9.85 -18.30
C ALA A 328 18.09 9.42 -17.60
N ASP A 329 18.01 8.51 -16.61
CA ASP A 329 19.20 7.95 -15.95
C ASP A 329 20.14 7.26 -16.95
N CYS A 330 19.61 6.56 -17.96
CA CYS A 330 20.40 5.94 -19.02
C CYS A 330 21.07 6.99 -19.91
N VAL A 331 20.38 8.08 -20.25
CA VAL A 331 20.99 9.18 -21.01
C VAL A 331 22.17 9.75 -20.22
N ASP A 332 21.99 10.03 -18.94
CA ASP A 332 23.04 10.59 -18.07
C ASP A 332 24.26 9.66 -18.00
N GLU A 333 24.03 8.35 -17.80
CA GLU A 333 25.09 7.34 -17.80
C GLU A 333 25.82 7.29 -19.15
N VAL A 334 25.09 7.23 -20.27
CA VAL A 334 25.70 7.13 -21.60
C VAL A 334 26.47 8.40 -21.94
N MET A 335 25.94 9.58 -21.62
CA MET A 335 26.63 10.86 -21.83
C MET A 335 27.93 10.93 -21.02
N HIS A 336 27.88 10.50 -19.75
CA HIS A 336 29.07 10.41 -18.90
C HIS A 336 30.10 9.42 -19.43
N ASP A 337 29.67 8.21 -19.82
CA ASP A 337 30.54 7.17 -20.38
C ASP A 337 31.14 7.57 -21.73
N MET A 338 30.49 8.48 -22.46
CA MET A 338 31.03 9.06 -23.71
C MET A 338 32.04 10.18 -23.44
N GLY A 339 32.18 10.62 -22.19
CA GLY A 339 33.12 11.63 -21.75
C GLY A 339 32.56 13.05 -21.72
N TYR A 340 31.23 13.23 -21.82
CA TYR A 340 30.61 14.55 -21.72
C TYR A 340 30.30 14.89 -20.26
N ASP A 341 30.74 16.06 -19.83
CA ASP A 341 30.52 16.53 -18.46
C ASP A 341 29.21 17.34 -18.36
N LEU A 342 28.31 16.95 -17.45
CA LEU A 342 27.11 17.74 -17.13
C LEU A 342 27.51 19.07 -16.47
N ILE A 343 27.34 20.20 -17.15
CA ILE A 343 27.77 21.52 -16.67
C ILE A 343 26.65 22.35 -16.03
N GLY A 344 25.39 22.08 -16.36
CA GLY A 344 24.25 22.76 -15.76
C GLY A 344 22.92 22.07 -16.00
N TYR A 345 21.91 22.47 -15.24
CA TYR A 345 20.54 21.98 -15.38
C TYR A 345 19.54 23.13 -15.31
N ARG A 346 18.35 22.93 -15.87
CA ARG A 346 17.26 23.91 -15.84
C ARG A 346 15.92 23.18 -15.84
N GLN A 347 14.95 23.69 -15.08
CA GLN A 347 13.56 23.27 -15.21
C GLN A 347 12.71 24.41 -15.76
N VAL A 348 11.88 24.12 -16.76
CA VAL A 348 11.02 25.11 -17.42
C VAL A 348 9.58 24.66 -17.35
N ARG A 349 8.71 25.49 -16.76
CA ARG A 349 7.25 25.29 -16.78
C ARG A 349 6.63 26.20 -17.82
N LYS A 350 6.02 25.63 -18.87
CA LYS A 350 5.28 26.41 -19.88
C LYS A 350 3.94 26.88 -19.31
N LYS A 351 3.35 27.91 -19.94
CA LYS A 351 1.99 28.41 -19.61
C LYS A 351 0.91 27.34 -19.70
N SER A 352 1.13 26.29 -20.50
CA SER A 352 0.26 25.11 -20.59
C SER A 352 0.35 24.17 -19.38
N GLY A 353 1.18 24.48 -18.38
CA GLY A 353 1.42 23.64 -17.22
C GLY A 353 2.49 22.56 -17.42
N LYS A 354 2.86 22.24 -18.67
CA LYS A 354 3.89 21.24 -18.99
C LYS A 354 5.26 21.65 -18.46
N GLN A 355 5.93 20.73 -17.79
CA GLN A 355 7.27 20.90 -17.25
C GLN A 355 8.28 20.19 -18.15
N PHE A 356 9.37 20.88 -18.48
CA PHE A 356 10.49 20.36 -19.25
C PHE A 356 11.73 20.43 -18.38
N LYS A 357 12.52 19.35 -18.38
CA LYS A 357 13.85 19.32 -17.75
C LYS A 357 14.88 19.51 -18.86
N ASN A 358 15.85 20.37 -18.65
CA ASN A 358 16.99 20.54 -19.55
C ASN A 358 18.27 20.26 -18.79
N GLU A 359 19.20 19.61 -19.48
CA GLU A 359 20.54 19.32 -19.01
C GLU A 359 21.55 19.76 -20.06
N LEU A 360 22.62 20.38 -19.59
CA LEU A 360 23.63 20.94 -20.46
C LEU A 360 24.92 20.16 -20.29
N TYR A 361 25.37 19.48 -21.33
CA TYR A 361 26.58 18.66 -21.37
C TYR A 361 27.67 19.36 -22.16
N ARG A 362 28.89 19.39 -21.63
CA ARG A 362 30.05 19.98 -22.32
C ARG A 362 30.46 19.11 -23.50
N PHE A 363 30.61 19.71 -24.68
CA PHE A 363 31.11 19.07 -25.89
C PHE A 363 32.54 19.54 -26.23
N GLY A 364 32.75 20.85 -26.16
CA GLY A 364 34.05 21.50 -26.34
C GLY A 364 34.29 22.57 -25.28
N GLU A 365 35.38 23.33 -25.43
CA GLU A 365 35.66 24.45 -24.51
C GLU A 365 34.54 25.52 -24.55
N GLU A 366 34.02 25.79 -25.76
CA GLU A 366 33.06 26.86 -26.05
C GLU A 366 31.67 26.34 -26.51
N THR A 367 31.48 25.02 -26.57
CA THR A 367 30.27 24.38 -27.11
C THR A 367 29.69 23.34 -26.16
N ALA A 368 28.37 23.20 -26.18
CA ALA A 368 27.64 22.26 -25.34
C ALA A 368 26.47 21.61 -26.10
N ILE A 369 26.05 20.46 -25.59
CA ILE A 369 24.84 19.74 -25.98
C ILE A 369 23.77 20.03 -24.93
N ASN A 370 22.69 20.68 -25.35
CA ASN A 370 21.47 20.80 -24.56
C ASN A 370 20.58 19.57 -24.80
N ILE A 371 20.24 18.87 -23.73
CA ILE A 371 19.29 17.76 -23.73
C ILE A 371 18.01 18.22 -23.06
N THR A 372 16.90 18.17 -23.79
CA THR A 372 15.57 18.51 -23.28
C THR A 372 14.71 17.26 -23.13
N TYR A 373 14.22 17.02 -21.92
CA TYR A 373 13.27 15.96 -21.59
C TYR A 373 11.85 16.52 -21.52
N SER A 374 10.96 15.96 -22.33
CA SER A 374 9.52 16.23 -22.29
C SER A 374 8.80 15.19 -21.42
N PRO A 375 7.68 15.57 -20.78
CA PRO A 375 6.87 14.65 -19.98
C PRO A 375 6.17 13.59 -20.84
N GLU A 376 6.14 13.77 -22.17
CA GLU A 376 5.63 12.79 -23.12
C GLU A 376 6.65 11.73 -23.52
N GLY A 377 7.91 11.83 -23.04
CA GLY A 377 9.01 10.91 -23.35
C GLY A 377 9.81 11.27 -24.60
N GLN A 378 9.58 12.46 -25.14
CA GLN A 378 10.40 13.03 -26.18
C GLN A 378 11.69 13.58 -25.58
N ILE A 379 12.81 13.23 -26.19
CA ILE A 379 14.14 13.77 -25.87
C ILE A 379 14.64 14.52 -27.10
N SER A 380 14.98 15.80 -26.90
CA SER A 380 15.66 16.64 -27.90
C SER A 380 17.12 16.80 -27.52
N MET A 381 18.01 16.70 -28.50
CA MET A 381 19.43 16.98 -28.35
C MET A 381 19.87 18.01 -29.38
N GLU A 382 20.44 19.11 -28.88
CA GLU A 382 20.83 20.27 -29.69
C GLU A 382 22.24 20.71 -29.30
N LEU A 383 23.13 20.87 -30.29
CA LEU A 383 24.48 21.38 -30.06
C LEU A 383 24.50 22.88 -30.35
N GLY A 384 25.10 23.66 -29.44
CA GLY A 384 25.20 25.10 -29.59
C GLY A 384 26.45 25.67 -28.92
N GLY A 385 26.78 26.91 -29.29
CA GLY A 385 27.83 27.70 -28.68
C GLY A 385 27.38 28.23 -27.33
N ILE A 386 28.29 28.40 -26.37
CA ILE A 386 27.92 28.85 -25.03
C ILE A 386 28.15 30.35 -24.88
N ALA A 387 27.18 31.10 -24.35
CA ALA A 387 27.35 32.51 -23.97
C ALA A 387 26.49 32.86 -22.74
N ARG A 388 26.71 34.04 -22.15
CA ARG A 388 25.89 34.55 -21.01
C ARG A 388 24.65 35.32 -21.40
N GLU A 389 24.48 35.58 -22.70
CA GLU A 389 23.37 36.33 -23.26
C GLU A 389 22.82 35.61 -24.49
N ASP A 390 21.53 35.81 -24.74
CA ASP A 390 20.88 35.34 -25.95
C ASP A 390 21.32 36.21 -27.13
N ARG A 391 22.00 35.60 -28.11
CA ARG A 391 22.44 36.27 -29.33
C ARG A 391 22.51 35.31 -30.51
N ILE A 392 22.57 35.88 -31.72
CA ILE A 392 22.81 35.12 -32.95
C ILE A 392 24.33 34.90 -33.08
N PRO A 393 24.79 33.69 -33.47
CA PRO A 393 26.20 33.46 -33.73
C PRO A 393 26.71 34.30 -34.91
N THR A 394 27.98 34.70 -34.90
CA THR A 394 28.62 35.35 -36.05
C THR A 394 28.81 34.36 -37.21
N ALA A 395 29.17 34.84 -38.40
CA ALA A 395 29.45 33.95 -39.54
C ALA A 395 30.57 32.95 -39.22
N GLU A 396 31.66 33.41 -38.58
CA GLU A 396 32.77 32.54 -38.20
C GLU A 396 32.40 31.54 -37.10
N GLU A 397 31.57 31.95 -36.12
CA GLU A 397 31.03 31.05 -35.10
C GLU A 397 30.12 29.99 -35.71
N THR A 398 29.30 30.40 -36.69
CA THR A 398 28.37 29.52 -37.41
C THR A 398 29.13 28.42 -38.18
N ASP A 399 30.25 28.76 -38.81
CA ASP A 399 31.10 27.78 -39.50
C ASP A 399 31.70 26.76 -38.50
N VAL A 400 32.21 27.25 -37.37
CA VAL A 400 32.76 26.39 -36.30
C VAL A 400 31.68 25.48 -35.71
N LEU A 401 30.49 26.03 -35.42
CA LEU A 401 29.36 25.26 -34.93
C LEU A 401 28.95 24.20 -35.93
N THR A 402 28.84 24.52 -37.22
CA THR A 402 28.48 23.55 -38.25
C THR A 402 29.45 22.36 -38.26
N GLN A 403 30.75 22.60 -38.12
CA GLN A 403 31.77 21.54 -38.03
C GLN A 403 31.69 20.71 -36.73
N ASP A 404 31.41 21.35 -35.59
CA ASP A 404 31.23 20.65 -34.31
C ASP A 404 29.95 19.80 -34.33
N MET A 405 28.90 20.33 -34.94
CA MET A 405 27.67 19.61 -35.11
C MET A 405 27.89 18.37 -36.02
N GLU A 406 28.64 18.48 -37.14
CA GLU A 406 29.03 17.33 -37.97
C GLU A 406 29.73 16.22 -37.17
N SER A 407 30.64 16.62 -36.29
CA SER A 407 31.38 15.70 -35.41
C SER A 407 30.41 14.98 -34.46
N PHE A 408 29.48 15.72 -33.85
CA PHE A 408 28.47 15.15 -32.96
C PHE A 408 27.54 14.15 -33.66
N CYS A 409 27.31 14.24 -34.99
CA CYS A 409 26.53 13.22 -35.71
C CYS A 409 27.14 11.83 -35.64
N GLY A 410 28.48 11.76 -35.75
CA GLY A 410 29.19 10.50 -35.69
C GLY A 410 29.06 9.88 -34.30
N GLU A 411 29.19 10.71 -33.27
CA GLU A 411 29.07 10.30 -31.87
C GLU A 411 27.62 9.95 -31.49
N PHE A 412 26.62 10.59 -32.09
CA PHE A 412 25.20 10.29 -31.85
C PHE A 412 24.81 8.85 -32.24
N ALA A 413 25.44 8.27 -33.26
CA ALA A 413 25.22 6.87 -33.60
C ALA A 413 25.73 5.91 -32.51
N GLU A 414 26.85 6.26 -31.86
CA GLU A 414 27.37 5.49 -30.73
C GLU A 414 26.51 5.68 -29.48
N PHE A 415 26.00 6.89 -29.24
CA PHE A 415 25.01 7.16 -28.20
C PHE A 415 23.80 6.23 -28.33
N GLU A 416 23.19 6.14 -29.51
CA GLU A 416 22.04 5.24 -29.75
C GLU A 416 22.38 3.76 -29.55
N LYS A 417 23.60 3.36 -29.92
CA LYS A 417 24.07 1.99 -29.72
C LYS A 417 24.18 1.66 -28.23
N ARG A 418 24.78 2.53 -27.42
CA ARG A 418 24.89 2.35 -25.97
C ARG A 418 23.52 2.40 -25.25
N MET A 419 22.62 3.28 -25.68
CA MET A 419 21.24 3.30 -25.20
C MET A 419 20.53 1.95 -25.46
N ARG A 420 20.76 1.35 -26.64
CA ARG A 420 20.23 0.04 -26.99
C ARG A 420 20.79 -1.09 -26.11
N GLU A 421 22.07 -1.03 -25.76
CA GLU A 421 22.70 -1.97 -24.82
C GLU A 421 22.07 -1.90 -23.42
N LYS A 422 21.59 -0.72 -23.00
CA LYS A 422 20.79 -0.51 -21.78
C LYS A 422 19.30 -0.89 -21.93
N GLY A 423 18.91 -1.42 -23.09
CA GLY A 423 17.54 -1.83 -23.40
C GLY A 423 16.60 -0.71 -23.83
N VAL A 424 17.12 0.50 -24.09
CA VAL A 424 16.36 1.67 -24.56
C VAL A 424 16.45 1.77 -26.08
N ILE A 425 15.32 1.91 -26.76
CA ILE A 425 15.23 1.99 -28.21
C ILE A 425 14.54 3.28 -28.65
N VAL A 426 14.78 3.67 -29.89
CA VAL A 426 14.04 4.76 -30.53
C VAL A 426 12.68 4.22 -30.94
N GLY A 427 11.62 4.63 -30.24
CA GLY A 427 10.25 4.24 -30.55
C GLY A 427 9.71 5.02 -31.75
N ASN A 428 9.87 6.35 -31.73
CA ASN A 428 9.49 7.23 -32.83
C ASN A 428 10.53 8.32 -33.10
N ARG A 429 10.96 8.46 -34.35
CA ARG A 429 11.88 9.52 -34.79
C ARG A 429 11.08 10.72 -35.27
N ILE A 430 11.11 11.80 -34.51
CA ILE A 430 10.40 13.04 -34.85
C ILE A 430 11.25 13.88 -35.81
N ALA A 431 12.54 14.06 -35.49
CA ALA A 431 13.45 14.82 -36.33
C ALA A 431 14.89 14.31 -36.21
N LEU A 432 15.59 14.30 -37.33
CA LEU A 432 17.04 14.07 -37.39
C LEU A 432 17.61 14.97 -38.48
N MET A 433 17.84 16.24 -38.12
CA MET A 433 18.15 17.28 -39.10
C MET A 433 19.63 17.29 -39.49
N PRO A 434 20.00 17.70 -40.73
CA PRO A 434 21.39 17.78 -41.17
C PRO A 434 22.17 18.97 -40.58
N PRO A 435 23.52 18.97 -40.69
CA PRO A 435 24.35 20.12 -40.34
C PRO A 435 24.05 21.24 -41.29
N THR A 436 23.47 22.31 -40.77
CA THR A 436 23.28 23.52 -41.54
C THR A 436 23.49 24.71 -40.63
N THR A 437 23.89 25.81 -41.25
CA THR A 437 24.05 27.11 -40.60
C THR A 437 22.76 27.58 -39.93
N ASP A 438 21.59 27.18 -40.45
CA ASP A 438 20.27 27.54 -39.92
C ASP A 438 20.00 26.99 -38.51
N TYR A 439 20.73 25.95 -38.11
CA TYR A 439 20.62 25.34 -36.79
C TYR A 439 21.75 25.75 -35.83
N ALA A 440 22.68 26.59 -36.27
CA ALA A 440 23.71 27.14 -35.40
C ALA A 440 23.07 28.11 -34.41
N ALA A 441 23.21 27.83 -33.12
CA ALA A 441 22.59 28.60 -32.05
C ALA A 441 23.55 28.83 -30.89
N ILE A 442 23.31 29.90 -30.15
CA ILE A 442 23.96 30.18 -28.87
C ILE A 442 23.03 29.78 -27.73
N ILE A 443 23.56 29.02 -26.78
CA ILE A 443 22.91 28.59 -25.55
C ILE A 443 23.32 29.58 -24.46
N ASN A 444 22.33 30.32 -23.96
CA ASN A 444 22.51 31.19 -22.81
C ASN A 444 22.66 30.36 -21.52
N VAL A 445 23.86 30.31 -20.95
CA VAL A 445 24.12 29.56 -19.70
C VAL A 445 23.64 30.27 -18.45
N SER A 446 23.30 31.56 -18.51
CA SER A 446 22.71 32.29 -17.39
C SER A 446 21.32 31.76 -17.02
N ASP A 447 20.66 31.07 -17.96
CA ASP A 447 19.37 30.39 -17.76
C ASP A 447 19.49 29.06 -16.99
N TYR A 448 20.71 28.59 -16.73
CA TYR A 448 20.98 27.30 -16.11
C TYR A 448 21.56 27.45 -14.70
N GLU A 449 21.20 26.52 -13.84
CA GLU A 449 21.87 26.32 -12.56
C GLU A 449 23.18 25.56 -12.83
N MET A 450 24.29 26.28 -12.72
CA MET A 450 25.62 25.77 -13.05
C MET A 450 26.22 24.95 -11.89
N GLY A 451 26.85 23.83 -12.22
CA GLY A 451 27.52 22.99 -11.22
C GLY A 451 28.67 23.73 -10.51
N SER A 452 28.75 23.63 -9.18
CA SER A 452 29.76 24.31 -8.36
C SER A 452 31.18 24.04 -8.86
N GLY A 453 31.93 25.09 -9.21
CA GLY A 453 33.33 25.00 -9.65
C GLY A 453 33.54 24.72 -11.15
N LYS A 454 32.49 24.59 -11.97
CA LYS A 454 32.63 24.39 -13.41
C LYS A 454 32.79 25.73 -14.14
N GLN A 455 34.01 26.05 -14.58
CA GLN A 455 34.26 27.23 -15.42
C GLN A 455 33.70 27.01 -16.83
N VAL A 456 33.02 28.02 -17.35
CA VAL A 456 32.48 28.02 -18.72
C VAL A 456 33.20 29.09 -19.51
N THR A 457 33.78 28.68 -20.65
CA THR A 457 34.38 29.59 -21.61
C THR A 457 33.32 29.95 -22.63
N GLU A 458 33.09 31.25 -22.82
CA GLU A 458 32.13 31.74 -23.80
C GLU A 458 32.70 31.63 -25.20
N MET A 459 31.84 31.31 -26.17
CA MET A 459 32.23 31.23 -27.57
C MET A 459 32.67 32.62 -28.06
N ASN A 460 33.95 32.72 -28.44
CA ASN A 460 34.50 33.93 -29.04
C ASN A 460 35.69 33.64 -29.96
N VAL A 461 35.43 33.64 -31.27
CA VAL A 461 36.40 33.24 -32.30
C VAL A 461 37.60 34.20 -32.40
N THR A 462 37.52 35.44 -31.89
CA THR A 462 38.67 36.38 -31.92
C THR A 462 39.85 35.92 -31.04
N GLN A 463 39.63 35.07 -30.04
CA GLN A 463 40.69 34.54 -29.19
C GLN A 463 41.43 33.32 -29.78
N LYS A 464 40.81 32.60 -30.73
CA LYS A 464 41.38 31.40 -31.38
C LYS A 464 42.63 31.66 -32.23
N ARG A 465 42.85 32.90 -32.71
CA ARG A 465 44.09 33.24 -33.45
C ARG A 465 45.34 33.28 -32.56
N LYS A 466 45.22 33.25 -31.23
CA LYS A 466 46.37 33.29 -30.29
C LYS A 466 46.65 31.97 -29.56
N LYS A 467 45.71 31.03 -29.52
CA LYS A 467 45.93 29.71 -28.92
C LYS A 467 45.53 28.64 -29.95
N GLY A 468 46.53 27.87 -30.38
CA GLY A 468 46.31 26.74 -31.28
C GLY A 468 45.19 25.83 -30.79
N THR A 469 44.53 25.20 -31.75
CA THR A 469 43.42 24.23 -31.63
C THR A 469 43.40 23.53 -30.27
N GLY A 470 42.60 24.05 -29.33
CA GLY A 470 42.30 23.39 -28.07
C GLY A 470 41.70 22.02 -28.35
N ALA A 471 42.16 21.00 -27.63
CA ALA A 471 41.74 19.63 -27.82
C ALA A 471 40.22 19.53 -27.66
N LYS A 472 39.51 19.21 -28.76
CA LYS A 472 38.12 18.76 -28.67
C LYS A 472 38.10 17.58 -27.70
N GLN A 473 37.12 17.51 -26.80
CA GLN A 473 36.86 16.33 -25.99
C GLN A 473 36.28 15.27 -26.94
N VAL A 474 37.14 14.74 -27.82
CA VAL A 474 36.82 13.63 -28.70
C VAL A 474 36.54 12.44 -27.78
N PHE A 475 35.45 11.73 -28.05
CA PHE A 475 35.13 10.47 -27.41
C PHE A 475 36.39 9.69 -27.05
N ARG A 476 36.62 9.45 -25.74
CA ARG A 476 37.73 8.60 -25.29
C ARG A 476 37.44 7.19 -25.79
N ARG A 477 37.95 6.84 -26.98
CA ARG A 477 38.04 5.45 -27.44
C ARG A 477 39.04 4.75 -26.52
N GLY A 478 38.57 4.25 -25.38
CA GLY A 478 39.35 3.44 -24.45
C GLY A 478 38.88 2.00 -24.50
N GLU A 479 39.80 1.15 -24.97
CA GLU A 479 40.09 -0.25 -24.57
C GLU A 479 38.97 -1.30 -24.51
#